data_AF-A0AAU8HXP5-F1
#
_entry.id   AF-A0AAU8HXP5-F1
#
_cell.length_a   1.000
_cell.length_b   1.000
_cell.length_c   1.000
_cell.angle_alpha   90.00
_cell.angle_beta   90.00
_cell.angle_gamma   90.00
#
_symmetry.space_group_name_H-M   'P 1'
#
loop_
_entity.id
_entity.type
_entity.pdbx_description
1 polymer ?
#
loop_
_entity_poly.entity_id
_entity_poly.type
_entity_poly.pdbx_seq_one_letter_code
_entity_poly.pdbx_strand_id
1 'polypeptide(L)'
;FGLVPGLMMYATIWLREHNRVCDILKQEHPDWDDERLFQTSRLILIGETIKIVIEDYVQHLSGYHLKLKFDPELLFKERFQYQNRISAEFNTLYHWHPLMPDDFHIQDEVFSFKQFVFNTSILTNYGVNNLVDSFTKQIAGRVAGGRNVAPAVLMVAMKSIENSRQMRYQSINAYRKRFNMKPYVSFEDMTGEKEMAA
;
A
#
# COMPACT_ATOMS: atom_id res chain seq x y z
N PHE A 1 -2.88 -19.51 -4.18
CA PHE A 1 -2.81 -18.90 -5.52
C PHE A 1 -2.75 -17.39 -5.37
N GLY A 2 -1.66 -16.74 -5.80
CA GLY A 2 -1.52 -15.29 -5.73
C GLY A 2 -2.26 -14.61 -6.88
N LEU A 3 -3.02 -13.56 -6.59
CA LEU A 3 -3.80 -12.82 -7.60
C LEU A 3 -2.91 -12.12 -8.62
N VAL A 4 -1.77 -11.57 -8.21
CA VAL A 4 -0.80 -10.90 -9.09
C VAL A 4 0.65 -11.21 -8.68
N PRO A 5 1.59 -11.33 -9.64
CA PRO A 5 3.00 -11.59 -9.38
C PRO A 5 3.66 -10.62 -8.40
N GLY A 6 3.29 -9.32 -8.45
CA GLY A 6 3.84 -8.30 -7.55
C GLY A 6 3.57 -8.57 -6.06
N LEU A 7 2.39 -9.12 -5.72
CA LEU A 7 2.09 -9.51 -4.33
C LEU A 7 2.93 -10.71 -3.88
N MET A 8 3.13 -11.68 -4.78
CA MET A 8 3.94 -12.86 -4.46
C MET A 8 5.44 -12.53 -4.38
N MET A 9 5.90 -11.53 -5.14
CA MET A 9 7.25 -10.97 -5.01
C MET A 9 7.49 -10.46 -3.59
N TYR A 10 6.63 -9.58 -3.07
CA TYR A 10 6.74 -9.09 -1.69
C TYR A 10 6.60 -10.21 -0.66
N ALA A 11 5.67 -11.15 -0.84
CA ALA A 11 5.53 -12.30 0.05
C ALA A 11 6.81 -13.14 0.12
N THR A 12 7.49 -13.31 -1.01
CA THR A 12 8.77 -14.05 -1.10
C THR A 12 9.90 -13.29 -0.43
N ILE A 13 9.97 -11.96 -0.60
CA ILE A 13 10.95 -11.10 0.09
C ILE A 13 10.78 -11.23 1.60
N TRP A 14 9.57 -11.04 2.12
CA TRP A 14 9.30 -11.08 3.56
C TRP A 14 9.45 -12.48 4.17
N LEU A 15 9.14 -13.54 3.42
CA LEU A 15 9.40 -14.91 3.87
C LEU A 15 10.90 -15.19 4.01
N ARG A 16 11.71 -14.72 3.05
CA ARG A 16 13.17 -14.85 3.11
C ARG A 16 13.75 -14.02 4.26
N GLU A 17 13.22 -12.82 4.48
CA GLU A 17 13.66 -11.97 5.59
C GLU A 17 13.35 -12.60 6.95
N HIS A 18 12.15 -13.18 7.11
CA HIS A 18 11.81 -13.92 8.32
C HIS A 18 12.83 -15.01 8.64
N ASN A 19 13.17 -15.85 7.66
CA ASN A 19 14.13 -16.94 7.85
C ASN A 19 15.55 -16.41 8.09
N ARG A 20 15.97 -15.35 7.40
CA ARG A 20 17.27 -14.70 7.63
C ARG A 20 17.39 -14.18 9.06
N VAL A 21 16.32 -13.58 9.60
CA VAL A 21 16.28 -13.12 10.99
C VAL A 21 16.29 -14.32 11.95
N CYS A 22 15.57 -15.41 11.66
CA CYS A 22 15.65 -16.64 12.45
C CYS A 22 17.08 -17.20 12.51
N ASP A 23 17.81 -17.23 11.40
CA ASP A 23 19.19 -17.72 11.35
C ASP A 23 20.11 -16.87 12.25
N ILE A 24 19.97 -15.54 12.19
CA ILE A 24 20.72 -14.60 13.04
C ILE A 24 20.38 -14.82 14.52
N LEU A 25 19.10 -14.91 14.86
CA LEU A 25 18.66 -15.14 16.24
C LEU A 25 19.14 -16.49 16.76
N LYS A 26 19.17 -17.54 15.93
CA LYS A 26 19.67 -18.86 16.34
C LYS A 26 21.18 -18.85 16.60
N GLN A 27 21.93 -18.05 15.86
CA GLN A 27 23.37 -17.88 16.08
C GLN A 27 23.64 -17.14 17.41
N GLU A 28 22.91 -16.06 17.68
CA GLU A 28 23.06 -15.28 18.92
C GLU A 28 22.47 -15.99 20.15
N HIS A 29 21.43 -16.81 19.95
CA HIS A 29 20.75 -17.56 20.99
C HIS A 29 20.61 -19.06 20.63
N PRO A 30 21.71 -19.84 20.73
CA PRO A 30 21.70 -21.25 20.36
C PRO A 30 20.71 -22.11 21.16
N ASP A 31 20.37 -21.68 22.37
CA ASP A 31 19.46 -22.34 23.31
C ASP A 31 17.96 -22.10 23.02
N TRP A 32 17.62 -21.14 22.14
CA TRP A 32 16.22 -20.87 21.83
C TRP A 32 15.59 -21.99 20.98
N ASP A 33 14.31 -22.26 21.28
CA ASP A 33 13.47 -23.19 20.53
C ASP A 33 12.80 -22.50 19.32
N ASP A 34 12.11 -23.29 18.51
CA ASP A 34 11.45 -22.85 17.28
C ASP A 34 10.38 -21.77 17.54
N GLU A 35 9.53 -21.96 18.56
CA GLU A 35 8.46 -21.01 18.88
C GLU A 35 9.01 -19.64 19.27
N ARG A 36 10.06 -19.61 20.12
CA ARG A 36 10.67 -18.34 20.52
C ARG A 36 11.36 -17.64 19.34
N LEU A 37 12.01 -18.39 18.44
CA LEU A 37 12.60 -17.83 17.22
C LEU A 37 11.52 -17.25 16.32
N PHE A 38 10.47 -18.01 16.03
CA PHE A 38 9.36 -17.58 15.19
C PHE A 38 8.69 -16.29 15.70
N GLN A 39 8.30 -16.25 16.97
CA GLN A 39 7.63 -15.07 17.53
C GLN A 39 8.56 -13.86 17.62
N THR A 40 9.84 -14.05 17.94
CA THR A 40 10.80 -12.94 18.01
C THR A 40 11.10 -12.38 16.62
N SER A 41 11.33 -13.23 15.61
CA SER A 41 11.47 -12.81 14.21
C SER A 41 10.23 -12.06 13.72
N ARG A 42 9.02 -12.52 14.09
CA ARG A 42 7.77 -11.81 13.78
C ARG A 42 7.74 -10.40 14.37
N LEU A 43 8.16 -10.21 15.63
CA LEU A 43 8.22 -8.89 16.26
C LEU A 43 9.23 -7.97 15.56
N ILE A 44 10.39 -8.50 15.17
CA ILE A 44 11.41 -7.75 14.41
C ILE A 44 10.83 -7.29 13.07
N LEU A 45 10.22 -8.19 12.29
CA LEU A 45 9.62 -7.85 11.00
C LEU A 45 8.47 -6.83 11.11
N ILE A 46 7.70 -6.85 12.21
CA ILE A 46 6.70 -5.80 12.48
C ILE A 46 7.39 -4.44 12.64
N GLY A 47 8.50 -4.39 13.39
CA GLY A 47 9.31 -3.18 13.56
C GLY A 47 9.90 -2.68 12.24
N GLU A 48 10.48 -3.57 11.44
CA GLU A 48 11.00 -3.26 10.09
C GLU A 48 9.92 -2.71 9.17
N THR A 49 8.75 -3.35 9.15
CA THR A 49 7.61 -2.91 8.34
C THR A 49 7.21 -1.48 8.70
N ILE A 50 7.01 -1.17 9.99
CA ILE A 50 6.61 0.16 10.43
C ILE A 50 7.70 1.21 10.12
N LYS A 51 8.97 0.85 10.31
CA LYS A 51 10.12 1.70 9.98
C LYS A 51 10.13 2.10 8.51
N ILE A 52 10.07 1.12 7.61
CA ILE A 52 10.06 1.34 6.14
C ILE A 52 8.80 2.13 5.74
N VAL A 53 7.64 1.81 6.33
CA VAL A 53 6.39 2.52 6.03
C VAL A 53 6.51 4.00 6.36
N ILE A 54 7.04 4.36 7.54
CA ILE A 54 7.13 5.77 7.96
C ILE A 54 8.24 6.52 7.22
N GLU A 55 9.45 5.95 7.16
CA GLU A 55 10.63 6.68 6.72
C GLU A 55 10.85 6.66 5.20
N ASP A 56 10.31 5.66 4.49
CA ASP A 56 10.47 5.55 3.03
C ASP A 56 9.14 5.74 2.30
N TYR A 57 8.12 4.93 2.63
CA TYR A 57 6.85 4.91 1.89
C TYR A 57 6.04 6.19 2.09
N VAL A 58 5.76 6.59 3.35
CA VAL A 58 5.04 7.84 3.65
C VAL A 58 5.90 9.06 3.27
N GLN A 59 7.22 8.97 3.43
CA GLN A 59 8.15 10.03 2.98
C GLN A 59 7.98 10.30 1.48
N HIS A 60 8.01 9.24 0.66
CA HIS A 60 7.79 9.34 -0.78
C HIS A 60 6.41 9.92 -1.11
N LEU A 61 5.33 9.38 -0.52
CA LEU A 61 3.96 9.81 -0.81
C LEU A 61 3.66 11.25 -0.38
N SER A 62 4.24 11.70 0.73
CA SER A 62 3.99 13.04 1.27
C SER A 62 4.61 14.15 0.43
N GLY A 63 5.71 13.86 -0.28
CA GLY A 63 6.51 14.86 -0.97
C GLY A 63 7.16 15.91 -0.05
N TYR A 64 7.20 15.64 1.27
CA TYR A 64 7.78 16.59 2.23
C TYR A 64 9.30 16.66 2.12
N HIS A 65 9.86 17.85 2.34
CA HIS A 65 11.30 18.04 2.56
C HIS A 65 11.71 17.76 4.02
N LEU A 66 10.73 17.63 4.93
CA LEU A 66 10.96 17.13 6.27
C LEU A 66 11.30 15.64 6.19
N LYS A 67 12.41 15.24 6.83
CA LYS A 67 12.77 13.83 7.01
C LYS A 67 11.92 13.24 8.13
N LEU A 68 10.97 12.38 7.76
CA LEU A 68 10.17 11.61 8.70
C LEU A 68 11.05 10.62 9.47
N LYS A 69 10.66 10.34 10.71
CA LYS A 69 11.40 9.45 11.62
C LYS A 69 10.43 8.53 12.34
N PHE A 70 10.70 7.23 12.30
CA PHE A 70 10.12 6.26 13.21
C PHE A 70 10.93 6.24 14.50
N ASP A 71 10.35 6.84 15.53
CA ASP A 71 10.92 6.91 16.87
C ASP A 71 9.78 6.83 17.90
N PRO A 72 9.50 5.62 18.44
CA PRO A 72 8.44 5.43 19.43
C PRO A 72 8.61 6.29 20.69
N GLU A 73 9.84 6.68 21.04
CA GLU A 73 10.13 7.42 22.27
C GLU A 73 9.51 8.82 22.27
N LEU A 74 9.27 9.39 21.08
CA LEU A 74 8.58 10.66 20.90
C LEU A 74 7.17 10.66 21.51
N LEU A 75 6.54 9.49 21.67
CA LEU A 75 5.19 9.36 22.22
C LEU A 75 5.18 8.94 23.70
N PHE A 76 6.31 8.60 24.32
CA PHE A 76 6.33 8.03 25.68
C PHE A 76 5.82 8.97 26.77
N LYS A 77 5.90 10.29 26.54
CA LYS A 77 5.41 11.32 27.47
C LYS A 77 4.05 11.88 27.06
N GLU A 78 3.50 11.40 25.96
CA GLU A 78 2.25 11.88 25.39
C GLU A 78 1.08 10.98 25.79
N ARG A 79 -0.12 11.57 25.85
CA ARG A 79 -1.36 10.79 26.03
C ARG A 79 -1.73 10.13 24.71
N PHE A 80 -1.10 8.99 24.42
CA PHE A 80 -1.33 8.21 23.21
C PHE A 80 -1.92 6.84 23.54
N GLN A 81 -2.82 6.34 22.68
CA GLN A 81 -3.47 5.05 22.84
C GLN A 81 -2.85 4.02 21.89
N TYR A 82 -2.19 2.99 22.43
CA TYR A 82 -1.57 1.90 21.65
C TYR A 82 -2.59 0.83 21.26
N GLN A 83 -3.62 1.27 20.56
CA GLN A 83 -4.65 0.40 19.98
C GLN A 83 -5.13 1.03 18.68
N ASN A 84 -5.53 0.18 17.72
CA ASN A 84 -6.06 0.64 16.46
C ASN A 84 -7.26 -0.20 16.05
N ARG A 85 -8.25 0.43 15.41
CA ARG A 85 -9.37 -0.23 14.75
C ARG A 85 -9.51 0.35 13.36
N ILE A 86 -9.23 -0.46 12.35
CA ILE A 86 -9.30 -0.04 10.95
C ILE A 86 -10.74 0.36 10.63
N SER A 87 -10.93 1.60 10.21
CA SER A 87 -12.24 2.13 9.84
C SER A 87 -12.60 1.73 8.41
N ALA A 88 -13.89 1.61 8.14
CA ALA A 88 -14.37 1.28 6.79
C ALA A 88 -14.02 2.40 5.80
N GLU A 89 -14.00 3.65 6.28
CA GLU A 89 -13.61 4.83 5.51
C GLU A 89 -12.13 4.78 5.12
N PHE A 90 -11.27 4.27 6.01
CA PHE A 90 -9.85 4.05 5.70
C PHE A 90 -9.67 2.94 4.65
N ASN A 91 -10.50 1.90 4.69
CA ASN A 91 -10.51 0.90 3.62
C ASN A 91 -10.91 1.53 2.27
N THR A 92 -11.98 2.34 2.26
CA THR A 92 -12.46 3.01 1.03
C THR A 92 -11.43 3.99 0.47
N LEU A 93 -10.77 4.79 1.32
CA LEU A 93 -9.78 5.76 0.86
C LEU A 93 -8.54 5.11 0.22
N TYR A 94 -8.20 3.87 0.61
CA TYR A 94 -7.02 3.14 0.11
C TYR A 94 -7.25 2.43 -1.23
N HIS A 95 -8.38 2.67 -1.91
CA HIS A 95 -8.67 2.10 -3.23
C HIS A 95 -7.90 2.82 -4.36
N TRP A 96 -6.56 2.79 -4.31
CA TRP A 96 -5.66 3.50 -5.23
C TRP A 96 -5.40 2.75 -6.55
N HIS A 97 -6.46 2.18 -7.13
CA HIS A 97 -6.43 1.51 -8.43
C HIS A 97 -5.85 2.34 -9.59
N PRO A 98 -5.94 3.70 -9.61
CA PRO A 98 -5.25 4.49 -10.63
C PRO A 98 -3.72 4.39 -10.63
N LEU A 99 -3.10 3.80 -9.60
CA LEU A 99 -1.66 3.52 -9.60
C LEU A 99 -1.28 2.46 -10.64
N MET A 100 -2.22 1.57 -10.99
CA MET A 100 -1.96 0.48 -11.91
C MET A 100 -1.72 1.00 -13.33
N PRO A 101 -0.64 0.58 -14.00
CA PRO A 101 -0.37 0.95 -15.39
C PRO A 101 -1.30 0.21 -16.35
N ASP A 102 -1.32 0.59 -17.62
CA ASP A 102 -2.07 -0.12 -18.67
C ASP A 102 -1.50 -1.52 -18.96
N ASP A 103 -0.16 -1.64 -18.91
CA ASP A 103 0.59 -2.88 -19.10
C ASP A 103 1.76 -2.96 -18.09
N PHE A 104 2.28 -4.17 -17.84
CA PHE A 104 3.37 -4.44 -16.90
C PHE A 104 4.65 -4.75 -17.65
N HIS A 105 5.68 -3.92 -17.46
CA HIS A 105 6.96 -4.09 -18.14
C HIS A 105 7.91 -4.86 -17.23
N ILE A 106 8.41 -6.00 -17.70
CA ILE A 106 9.32 -6.87 -16.94
C ILE A 106 10.49 -7.24 -17.85
N GLN A 107 11.66 -6.70 -17.55
CA GLN A 107 12.83 -6.78 -18.44
C GLN A 107 12.45 -6.33 -19.87
N ASP A 108 12.64 -7.19 -20.86
CA ASP A 108 12.36 -6.91 -22.28
C ASP A 108 10.93 -7.30 -22.71
N GLU A 109 10.10 -7.81 -21.80
CA GLU A 109 8.72 -8.24 -22.08
C GLU A 109 7.67 -7.29 -21.51
N VAL A 110 6.56 -7.17 -22.23
CA VAL A 110 5.39 -6.38 -21.84
C VAL A 110 4.19 -7.30 -21.68
N PHE A 111 3.58 -7.26 -20.49
CA PHE A 111 2.44 -8.08 -20.13
C PHE A 111 1.18 -7.23 -20.00
N SER A 112 0.13 -7.59 -20.73
CA SER A 112 -1.21 -7.04 -20.48
C SER A 112 -1.76 -7.48 -19.12
N PHE A 113 -2.78 -6.78 -18.61
CA PHE A 113 -3.50 -7.20 -17.40
C PHE A 113 -3.92 -8.68 -17.42
N LYS A 114 -4.44 -9.17 -18.54
CA LYS A 114 -4.92 -10.55 -18.67
C LYS A 114 -3.76 -11.56 -18.58
N GLN A 115 -2.58 -11.20 -19.07
CA GLN A 115 -1.39 -12.05 -18.99
C GLN A 115 -0.70 -11.98 -17.63
N PHE A 116 -0.89 -10.88 -16.88
CA PHE A 116 -0.26 -10.66 -15.58
C PHE A 116 -1.08 -11.25 -14.42
N VAL A 117 -2.39 -11.05 -14.41
CA VAL A 117 -3.29 -11.52 -13.34
C VAL A 117 -3.36 -13.06 -13.34
N PHE A 118 -3.26 -13.66 -12.15
CA PHE A 118 -3.17 -15.10 -11.92
C PHE A 118 -2.00 -15.82 -12.62
N ASN A 119 -1.03 -15.07 -13.15
CA ASN A 119 0.15 -15.68 -13.74
C ASN A 119 1.07 -16.24 -12.64
N THR A 120 1.14 -17.56 -12.56
CA THR A 120 1.92 -18.26 -11.54
C THR A 120 3.39 -18.46 -11.92
N SER A 121 3.78 -18.22 -13.17
CA SER A 121 5.13 -18.48 -13.67
C SER A 121 6.02 -17.24 -13.78
N ILE A 122 5.46 -16.03 -13.87
CA ILE A 122 6.25 -14.79 -13.98
C ILE A 122 7.29 -14.70 -12.84
N LEU A 123 6.88 -14.89 -11.59
CA LEU A 123 7.82 -14.81 -10.47
C LEU A 123 8.92 -15.87 -10.53
N THR A 124 8.59 -17.11 -10.88
CA THR A 124 9.57 -18.21 -10.92
C THR A 124 10.51 -18.10 -12.12
N ASN A 125 10.03 -17.56 -13.24
CA ASN A 125 10.80 -17.43 -14.47
C ASN A 125 11.77 -16.24 -14.41
N TYR A 126 11.29 -15.09 -13.91
CA TYR A 126 12.08 -13.86 -13.87
C TYR A 126 12.88 -13.72 -12.57
N GLY A 127 12.41 -14.30 -11.47
CA GLY A 127 13.00 -14.15 -10.15
C GLY A 127 12.69 -12.79 -9.51
N VAL A 128 12.90 -12.72 -8.18
CA VAL A 128 12.60 -11.53 -7.38
C VAL A 128 13.37 -10.29 -7.83
N ASN A 129 14.67 -10.43 -8.12
CA ASN A 129 15.54 -9.30 -8.44
C ASN A 129 15.09 -8.55 -9.71
N ASN A 130 14.77 -9.29 -10.77
CA ASN A 130 14.36 -8.69 -12.05
C ASN A 130 12.98 -8.04 -11.95
N LEU A 131 12.07 -8.60 -11.13
CA LEU A 131 10.79 -7.96 -10.85
C LEU A 131 10.96 -6.67 -10.06
N VAL A 132 11.78 -6.67 -9.02
CA VAL A 132 12.08 -5.46 -8.23
C VAL A 132 12.69 -4.38 -9.12
N ASP A 133 13.69 -4.72 -9.94
CA ASP A 133 14.33 -3.79 -10.86
C ASP A 133 13.33 -3.20 -11.87
N SER A 134 12.48 -4.04 -12.47
CA SER A 134 11.50 -3.59 -13.46
C SER A 134 10.42 -2.70 -12.84
N PHE A 135 9.86 -3.09 -11.68
CA PHE A 135 8.84 -2.31 -10.98
C PHE A 135 9.37 -1.02 -10.36
N THR A 136 10.67 -0.93 -10.07
CA THR A 136 11.30 0.31 -9.61
C THR A 136 11.43 1.33 -10.74
N LYS A 137 11.57 0.86 -11.99
CA LYS A 137 11.74 1.73 -13.17
C LYS A 137 10.41 2.15 -13.81
N GLN A 138 9.36 1.35 -13.67
CA GLN A 138 8.06 1.66 -14.24
C GLN A 138 7.29 2.64 -13.34
N ILE A 139 6.91 3.79 -13.90
CA ILE A 139 6.14 4.81 -13.18
C ILE A 139 4.69 4.37 -12.93
N ALA A 140 4.16 4.67 -11.74
CA ALA A 140 2.76 4.43 -11.40
C ALA A 140 1.86 5.60 -11.85
N GLY A 141 0.57 5.32 -12.06
CA GLY A 141 -0.40 6.33 -12.46
C GLY A 141 -0.78 7.30 -11.32
N ARG A 142 -1.33 8.46 -11.66
CA ARG A 142 -1.76 9.47 -10.67
C ARG A 142 -3.08 9.06 -10.02
N VAL A 143 -3.17 9.13 -8.68
CA VAL A 143 -4.38 8.76 -7.92
C VAL A 143 -5.49 9.82 -8.03
N ALA A 144 -5.16 11.09 -7.84
CA ALA A 144 -6.11 12.20 -7.88
C ALA A 144 -6.29 12.78 -9.30
N GLY A 145 -7.31 13.64 -9.47
CA GLY A 145 -7.57 14.36 -10.71
C GLY A 145 -8.54 13.70 -11.69
N GLY A 146 -9.09 12.53 -11.33
CA GLY A 146 -10.12 11.84 -12.11
C GLY A 146 -9.59 11.16 -13.39
N ARG A 147 -10.47 10.38 -14.02
CA ARG A 147 -10.28 9.74 -15.35
C ARG A 147 -8.97 8.95 -15.53
N ASN A 148 -8.49 8.26 -14.48
CA ASN A 148 -7.23 7.51 -14.52
C ASN A 148 -7.32 6.08 -13.95
N VAL A 149 -8.53 5.51 -13.81
CA VAL A 149 -8.69 4.10 -13.40
C VAL A 149 -8.63 3.23 -14.65
N ALA A 150 -7.67 2.30 -14.72
CA ALA A 150 -7.54 1.39 -15.84
C ALA A 150 -8.82 0.55 -16.06
N PRO A 151 -9.28 0.35 -17.31
CA PRO A 151 -10.53 -0.38 -17.60
C PRO A 151 -10.61 -1.76 -16.96
N ALA A 152 -9.48 -2.46 -16.85
CA ALA A 152 -9.39 -3.80 -16.27
C ALA A 152 -9.84 -3.88 -14.80
N VAL A 153 -9.74 -2.76 -14.06
CA VAL A 153 -10.09 -2.68 -12.62
C VAL A 153 -11.21 -1.67 -12.34
N LEU A 154 -11.85 -1.12 -13.38
CA LEU A 154 -12.92 -0.12 -13.23
C LEU A 154 -14.11 -0.66 -12.44
N MET A 155 -14.43 -1.94 -12.60
CA MET A 155 -15.48 -2.62 -11.83
C MET A 155 -15.22 -2.57 -10.31
N VAL A 156 -13.95 -2.57 -9.88
CA VAL A 156 -13.61 -2.46 -8.46
C VAL A 156 -14.00 -1.08 -7.93
N ALA A 157 -13.67 -0.01 -8.67
CA ALA A 157 -14.06 1.36 -8.31
C ALA A 157 -15.59 1.53 -8.27
N MET A 158 -16.32 0.92 -9.21
CA MET A 158 -17.79 0.91 -9.19
C MET A 158 -18.33 0.23 -7.92
N LYS A 159 -17.77 -0.93 -7.55
CA LYS A 159 -18.16 -1.65 -6.33
C LYS A 159 -17.83 -0.88 -5.06
N SER A 160 -16.72 -0.13 -5.02
CA SER A 160 -16.41 0.75 -3.88
C SER A 160 -17.49 1.82 -3.67
N ILE A 161 -18.04 2.38 -4.75
CA ILE A 161 -19.15 3.35 -4.69
C ILE A 161 -20.44 2.66 -4.21
N GLU A 162 -20.77 1.49 -4.75
CA GLU A 162 -21.94 0.71 -4.32
C GLU A 162 -21.87 0.37 -2.82
N ASN A 163 -20.71 -0.12 -2.36
CA ASN A 163 -20.48 -0.48 -0.97
C ASN A 163 -20.58 0.76 -0.06
N SER A 164 -20.04 1.90 -0.48
CA SER A 164 -20.17 3.17 0.28
C SER A 164 -21.62 3.58 0.48
N ARG A 165 -22.48 3.37 -0.54
CA ARG A 165 -23.93 3.62 -0.45
C ARG A 165 -24.62 2.63 0.48
N GLN A 166 -24.28 1.34 0.39
CA GLN A 166 -24.83 0.30 1.27
C GLN A 166 -24.48 0.54 2.75
N MET A 167 -23.23 0.96 3.01
CA MET A 167 -22.78 1.34 4.35
C MET A 167 -23.29 2.72 4.80
N ARG A 168 -24.08 3.41 3.97
CA ARG A 168 -24.71 4.70 4.27
C ARG A 168 -23.71 5.78 4.71
N TYR A 169 -22.58 5.87 4.00
CA TYR A 169 -21.58 6.89 4.27
C TYR A 169 -22.20 8.29 4.19
N GLN A 170 -21.73 9.19 5.05
CA GLN A 170 -22.09 10.60 4.94
C GLN A 170 -21.41 11.23 3.72
N SER A 171 -21.82 12.46 3.39
CA SER A 171 -21.26 13.19 2.25
C SER A 171 -19.79 13.56 2.45
N ILE A 172 -19.08 13.83 1.34
CA ILE A 172 -17.68 14.29 1.39
C ILE A 172 -17.52 15.54 2.26
N ASN A 173 -18.48 16.47 2.24
CA ASN A 173 -18.45 17.67 3.06
C ASN A 173 -18.64 17.38 4.56
N ALA A 174 -19.39 16.33 4.93
CA ALA A 174 -19.47 15.89 6.32
C ALA A 174 -18.13 15.34 6.82
N TYR A 175 -17.45 14.52 6.01
CA TYR A 175 -16.11 14.03 6.33
C TYR A 175 -15.08 15.16 6.37
N ARG A 176 -15.09 16.11 5.43
CA ARG A 176 -14.23 17.30 5.47
C ARG A 176 -14.37 18.06 6.78
N LYS A 177 -15.61 18.34 7.21
CA LYS A 177 -15.86 18.97 8.52
C LYS A 177 -15.30 18.11 9.68
N ARG A 178 -15.50 16.79 9.63
CA ARG A 178 -14.99 15.85 10.64
C ARG A 178 -13.46 15.83 10.75
N PHE A 179 -12.75 16.12 9.66
CA PHE A 179 -11.30 16.26 9.59
C PHE A 179 -10.83 17.72 9.59
N ASN A 180 -11.64 18.65 10.13
CA ASN A 180 -11.31 20.08 10.29
C ASN A 180 -10.99 20.83 8.99
N MET A 181 -11.59 20.42 7.87
CA MET A 181 -11.48 21.07 6.57
C MET A 181 -12.74 21.88 6.23
N LYS A 182 -12.57 22.98 5.50
CA LYS A 182 -13.70 23.76 4.97
C LYS A 182 -14.50 22.93 3.95
N PRO A 183 -15.84 22.89 4.01
CA PRO A 183 -16.66 22.28 2.97
C PRO A 183 -16.40 22.91 1.61
N TYR A 184 -16.46 22.11 0.54
CA TYR A 184 -16.51 22.65 -0.81
C TYR A 184 -17.83 23.40 -1.04
N VAL A 185 -17.75 24.54 -1.73
CA VAL A 185 -18.92 25.39 -2.03
C VAL A 185 -19.52 25.14 -3.42
N SER A 186 -18.75 24.52 -4.33
CA SER A 186 -19.19 24.12 -5.67
C SER A 186 -18.39 22.90 -6.14
N PHE A 187 -18.80 22.29 -7.25
CA PHE A 187 -17.99 21.25 -7.90
C PHE A 187 -16.71 21.83 -8.52
N GLU A 188 -16.72 23.06 -9.04
CA GLU A 188 -15.50 23.73 -9.54
C GLU A 188 -14.47 23.93 -8.40
N ASP A 189 -14.92 24.27 -7.19
CA ASP A 189 -14.05 24.36 -5.99
C ASP A 189 -13.48 22.98 -5.61
N MET A 190 -14.22 21.90 -5.88
CA MET A 190 -13.77 20.53 -5.64
C MET A 190 -12.79 20.02 -6.70
N THR A 191 -13.05 20.27 -7.98
CA THR A 191 -12.28 19.69 -9.09
C THR A 191 -11.14 20.60 -9.57
N GLY A 192 -11.25 21.91 -9.34
CA GLY A 192 -10.33 22.92 -9.88
C GLY A 192 -10.48 23.17 -11.38
N GLU A 193 -11.55 22.67 -12.00
CA GLU A 193 -11.80 22.76 -13.44
C GLU A 193 -13.31 22.82 -13.75
N LYS A 194 -13.67 22.94 -15.03
CA LYS A 194 -15.07 23.20 -15.45
C LYS A 194 -15.75 22.03 -16.17
N GLU A 195 -14.99 21.11 -16.75
CA GLU A 195 -15.54 20.03 -17.58
C GLU A 195 -16.11 18.90 -16.73
N MET A 196 -15.42 18.47 -15.66
CA MET A 196 -15.94 17.48 -14.72
C MET A 196 -16.83 18.11 -13.64
N ALA A 197 -16.73 19.42 -13.44
CA ALA A 197 -17.60 20.15 -12.52
C ALA A 197 -19.02 20.42 -13.04
N ALA A 198 -19.18 20.49 -14.37
CA ALA A 198 -20.45 20.71 -15.06
C ALA A 198 -21.31 19.43 -15.11
#